data_AF-A0A662KRN5-F1
#
_entry.id   AF-A0A662KRN5-F1
#
_cell.length_a   1.000
_cell.length_b   1.000
_cell.length_c   1.000
_cell.angle_alpha   90.00
_cell.angle_beta   90.00
_cell.angle_gamma   90.00
#
_symmetry.space_group_name_H-M   'P 1'
#
loop_
_entity.id
_entity.type
_entity.pdbx_description
1 polymer ?
#
loop_
_entity_poly.entity_id
_entity_poly.type
_entity_poly.pdbx_seq_one_letter_code
_entity_poly.pdbx_strand_id
1 'polypeptide(L)'
;MRKLLIFLIVLVLISFISFDMIKRNTSAQCICNVNITTPINGSTVTYPEITVSGYANEECGIVYFEYVHKWENGTNSSSWYIETPTPSYEFEFPIILHEGWNSINVSAMAACGATGFDEVTIFYNPDIEPPNINIEYPLNGSILTDTIINITGNASDNVGISLWGYIHIFSGGKNTQVFPFEIPQPKIQIEIIDLELAEGSNVIEIFVVDEAGNNNSEKIELTVAVEEGLLIESVFQPVQVVYQSDPLYGNDLEGGPCIWEAKLGMVAGKNTFLFGYPYNERNEIKIKVHNNYNSPKTFSFVIKIYPDNKEIWRSEPVTIPAKTKKTFTYAAPLPSKPFQWQRWGSNPKTKDGSIVLSLDPNPAKPPADYHCEKVTVKVKIYYTHDLKILFVPFTFSNGPNFPDDLKIPRSGGTAFDRWRWNSLEPWWLAIYPLREGGLFTARSWLGNLKKDIMVDGIRVNSLAAYNALTPNQRYRVRLQLYRATAAIAWMTLYDRIVFLVHPSIL
;
A
#
# COMPACT_ATOMS: atom_id res chain seq x y z
N MET A 1 114.29 8.87 -2.89
CA MET A 1 115.66 8.51 -3.36
C MET A 1 115.54 7.55 -4.52
N ARG A 2 116.32 7.72 -5.62
CA ARG A 2 116.73 6.75 -6.69
C ARG A 2 115.68 5.71 -7.18
N LYS A 3 115.45 5.40 -8.46
CA LYS A 3 115.94 5.71 -9.84
C LYS A 3 114.88 5.00 -10.74
N LEU A 4 114.35 5.45 -11.88
CA LEU A 4 114.87 6.08 -13.10
C LEU A 4 115.98 5.30 -13.83
N LEU A 5 115.62 4.58 -14.91
CA LEU A 5 116.27 4.40 -16.25
C LEU A 5 115.69 3.09 -16.92
N ILE A 6 115.17 3.04 -18.17
CA ILE A 6 115.77 3.30 -19.53
C ILE A 6 116.64 2.12 -19.99
N PHE A 7 116.63 1.60 -21.23
CA PHE A 7 115.98 1.85 -22.56
C PHE A 7 115.91 0.47 -23.29
N LEU A 8 115.30 0.24 -24.47
CA LEU A 8 115.83 0.40 -25.86
C LEU A 8 114.96 -0.54 -26.77
N ILE A 9 114.61 -0.35 -28.06
CA ILE A 9 114.62 0.82 -28.95
C ILE A 9 113.58 0.65 -30.11
N VAL A 10 112.94 1.76 -30.51
CA VAL A 10 112.54 2.21 -31.88
C VAL A 10 112.55 1.22 -33.08
N LEU A 11 111.41 1.02 -33.75
CA LEU A 11 111.10 1.59 -35.09
C LEU A 11 109.63 1.37 -35.52
N VAL A 12 109.10 2.25 -36.38
CA VAL A 12 107.67 2.32 -36.78
C VAL A 12 107.54 2.48 -38.31
N LEU A 13 106.58 1.76 -38.91
CA LEU A 13 106.11 1.80 -40.32
C LEU A 13 107.17 1.38 -41.38
N ILE A 14 106.92 0.37 -42.23
CA ILE A 14 106.09 0.34 -43.47
C ILE A 14 106.03 -1.15 -43.94
N SER A 15 105.00 -1.75 -44.56
CA SER A 15 103.57 -1.43 -44.80
C SER A 15 102.82 -2.63 -45.43
N PHE A 16 101.49 -2.55 -45.60
CA PHE A 16 100.57 -3.38 -46.44
C PHE A 16 100.30 -4.86 -46.08
N ILE A 17 99.19 -5.04 -45.35
CA ILE A 17 98.09 -6.02 -45.49
C ILE A 17 98.44 -7.51 -45.68
N SER A 18 98.09 -8.30 -44.66
CA SER A 18 97.16 -9.44 -44.81
C SER A 18 96.20 -9.46 -43.61
N PHE A 19 94.93 -9.77 -43.86
CA PHE A 19 93.96 -10.08 -42.81
C PHE A 19 94.39 -11.39 -42.13
N ASP A 20 94.51 -11.40 -40.80
CA ASP A 20 94.05 -12.57 -40.03
C ASP A 20 93.60 -12.19 -38.62
N MET A 21 92.60 -12.92 -38.12
CA MET A 21 91.95 -12.69 -36.84
C MET A 21 92.80 -13.21 -35.67
N ILE A 22 93.39 -12.31 -34.88
CA ILE A 22 93.80 -12.68 -33.51
C ILE A 22 92.64 -12.41 -32.55
N LYS A 23 91.98 -13.53 -32.20
CA LYS A 23 90.87 -13.63 -31.24
C LYS A 23 91.08 -12.74 -30.01
N ARG A 24 90.17 -11.79 -29.78
CA ARG A 24 89.87 -11.36 -28.41
C ARG A 24 89.14 -12.52 -27.74
N ASN A 25 89.85 -13.24 -26.89
CA ASN A 25 89.27 -14.26 -26.04
C ASN A 25 88.54 -13.59 -24.86
N THR A 26 87.33 -13.10 -25.11
CA THR A 26 86.34 -12.80 -24.07
C THR A 26 85.30 -13.90 -24.15
N SER A 27 85.46 -14.93 -23.31
CA SER A 27 84.39 -15.87 -22.99
C SER A 27 83.34 -15.12 -22.17
N ALA A 28 82.51 -14.31 -22.84
CA ALA A 28 81.25 -13.88 -22.27
C ALA A 28 80.44 -15.16 -22.02
N GLN A 29 80.14 -15.42 -20.76
CA GLN A 29 79.28 -16.54 -20.39
C GLN A 29 77.88 -16.19 -20.89
N CYS A 30 77.42 -16.90 -21.92
CA CYS A 30 76.07 -16.79 -22.45
C CYS A 30 75.11 -17.31 -21.38
N ILE A 31 74.27 -16.42 -20.86
CA ILE A 31 73.37 -16.64 -19.73
C ILE A 31 71.98 -16.23 -20.19
N CYS A 32 71.04 -17.18 -20.21
CA CYS A 32 69.62 -16.89 -20.33
C CYS A 32 69.16 -16.26 -19.00
N ASN A 33 68.69 -15.01 -19.04
CA ASN A 33 68.22 -14.31 -17.85
C ASN A 33 66.69 -14.41 -17.76
N VAL A 34 66.20 -15.27 -16.89
CA VAL A 34 64.77 -15.35 -16.52
C VAL A 34 64.54 -14.48 -15.28
N ASN A 35 63.43 -13.75 -15.24
CA ASN A 35 63.05 -12.93 -14.10
C ASN A 35 61.53 -12.83 -13.98
N ILE A 36 60.97 -13.36 -12.89
CA ILE A 36 59.56 -13.22 -12.50
C ILE A 36 59.39 -11.82 -11.90
N THR A 37 58.49 -11.02 -12.47
CA THR A 37 58.20 -9.65 -12.01
C THR A 37 56.99 -9.58 -11.09
N THR A 38 56.05 -10.52 -11.20
CA THR A 38 54.90 -10.71 -10.31
C THR A 38 54.57 -12.21 -10.23
N PRO A 39 54.20 -12.78 -9.07
CA PRO A 39 54.17 -12.16 -7.74
C PRO A 39 55.57 -11.96 -7.13
N ILE A 40 55.65 -11.17 -6.05
CA ILE A 40 56.91 -10.96 -5.30
C ILE A 40 57.22 -12.22 -4.48
N ASN A 41 58.47 -12.69 -4.55
CA ASN A 41 58.94 -13.83 -3.77
C ASN A 41 58.74 -13.62 -2.26
N GLY A 42 58.13 -14.60 -1.59
CA GLY A 42 57.80 -14.57 -0.16
C GLY A 42 56.51 -13.83 0.20
N SER A 43 55.69 -13.40 -0.78
CA SER A 43 54.41 -12.77 -0.46
C SER A 43 53.41 -13.76 0.17
N THR A 44 52.51 -13.24 0.99
CA THR A 44 51.36 -13.95 1.52
C THR A 44 50.09 -13.39 0.90
N VAL A 45 49.17 -14.27 0.50
CA VAL A 45 47.87 -13.91 -0.10
C VAL A 45 46.73 -14.68 0.56
N THR A 46 45.53 -14.10 0.52
CA THR A 46 44.28 -14.66 1.03
C THR A 46 43.38 -15.23 -0.08
N TYR A 47 43.80 -15.11 -1.34
CA TYR A 47 43.09 -15.63 -2.51
C TYR A 47 43.93 -16.70 -3.22
N PRO A 48 43.30 -17.77 -3.74
CA PRO A 48 44.02 -18.84 -4.43
C PRO A 48 44.46 -18.44 -5.85
N GLU A 49 43.73 -17.53 -6.52
CA GLU A 49 44.02 -17.18 -7.90
C GLU A 49 45.05 -16.04 -7.99
N ILE A 50 46.17 -16.30 -8.67
CA ILE A 50 47.18 -15.30 -8.99
C ILE A 50 47.57 -15.35 -10.47
N THR A 51 48.13 -14.25 -10.98
CA THR A 51 48.81 -14.22 -12.27
C THR A 51 50.32 -14.12 -12.04
N VAL A 52 51.07 -15.03 -12.67
CA VAL A 52 52.53 -14.98 -12.72
C VAL A 52 52.95 -14.30 -14.02
N SER A 53 53.79 -13.29 -13.94
CA SER A 53 54.33 -12.57 -15.09
C SER A 53 55.82 -12.27 -14.94
N GLY A 54 56.50 -12.08 -16.07
CA GLY A 54 57.93 -11.86 -16.12
C GLY A 54 58.50 -11.91 -17.53
N TYR A 55 59.82 -12.04 -17.64
CA TYR A 55 60.52 -12.13 -18.93
C TYR A 55 61.72 -13.07 -18.91
N ALA A 56 62.11 -13.56 -20.09
CA ALA A 56 63.33 -14.31 -20.34
C ALA A 56 64.12 -13.68 -21.50
N ASN A 57 65.40 -13.33 -21.26
CA ASN A 57 66.23 -12.59 -22.21
C ASN A 57 67.54 -13.34 -22.53
N GLU A 58 67.88 -13.45 -23.81
CA GLU A 58 69.15 -14.02 -24.29
C GLU A 58 69.39 -13.62 -25.77
N GLU A 59 70.62 -13.27 -26.17
CA GLU A 59 70.90 -12.70 -27.50
C GLU A 59 70.64 -13.66 -28.68
N CYS A 60 70.78 -14.98 -28.48
CA CYS A 60 70.47 -16.00 -29.48
C CYS A 60 68.95 -16.23 -29.65
N GLY A 61 68.14 -15.70 -28.73
CA GLY A 61 66.68 -15.82 -28.70
C GLY A 61 66.18 -17.06 -27.97
N ILE A 62 65.12 -16.90 -27.16
CA ILE A 62 64.46 -17.95 -26.40
C ILE A 62 63.68 -18.87 -27.36
N VAL A 63 63.80 -20.19 -27.19
CA VAL A 63 63.16 -21.23 -28.03
C VAL A 63 62.33 -22.24 -27.25
N TYR A 64 62.48 -22.31 -25.94
CA TYR A 64 61.71 -23.19 -25.06
C TYR A 64 61.47 -22.50 -23.72
N PHE A 65 60.27 -22.71 -23.19
CA PHE A 65 59.81 -22.18 -21.93
C PHE A 65 59.07 -23.26 -21.14
N GLU A 66 59.28 -23.32 -19.84
CA GLU A 66 58.52 -24.16 -18.93
C GLU A 66 58.29 -23.46 -17.59
N TYR A 67 57.23 -23.87 -16.88
CA TYR A 67 57.07 -23.59 -15.46
C TYR A 67 56.76 -24.87 -14.69
N VAL A 68 57.17 -24.90 -13.42
CA VAL A 68 56.88 -25.95 -12.46
C VAL A 68 56.38 -25.31 -11.16
N HIS A 69 55.09 -25.51 -10.87
CA HIS A 69 54.45 -25.15 -9.61
C HIS A 69 54.47 -26.36 -8.67
N LYS A 70 54.83 -26.16 -7.40
CA LYS A 70 54.91 -27.17 -6.34
C LYS A 70 54.27 -26.65 -5.07
N TRP A 71 53.67 -27.56 -4.31
CA TRP A 71 53.12 -27.32 -2.98
C TRP A 71 53.27 -28.60 -2.14
N GLU A 72 52.88 -28.56 -0.86
CA GLU A 72 53.11 -29.63 0.14
C GLU A 72 52.82 -31.07 -0.37
N ASN A 73 51.77 -31.25 -1.18
CA ASN A 73 51.28 -32.56 -1.62
C ASN A 73 51.16 -32.71 -3.15
N GLY A 74 51.84 -31.88 -3.95
CA GLY A 74 51.72 -32.01 -5.40
C GLY A 74 52.60 -31.08 -6.22
N THR A 75 52.49 -31.24 -7.54
CA THR A 75 53.14 -30.39 -8.53
C THR A 75 52.29 -30.34 -9.80
N ASN A 76 52.36 -29.20 -10.48
CA ASN A 76 51.80 -28.98 -11.81
C ASN A 76 52.87 -28.30 -12.67
N SER A 77 52.89 -28.59 -13.98
CA SER A 77 53.91 -28.06 -14.87
C SER A 77 53.39 -27.98 -16.29
N SER A 78 53.78 -26.93 -17.01
CA SER A 78 53.54 -26.78 -18.44
C SER A 78 54.81 -26.35 -19.15
N SER A 79 54.96 -26.75 -20.42
CA SER A 79 56.09 -26.38 -21.25
C SER A 79 55.70 -26.29 -22.72
N TRP A 80 56.40 -25.44 -23.46
CA TRP A 80 56.19 -25.25 -24.89
C TRP A 80 57.45 -24.74 -25.59
N TYR A 81 57.50 -24.96 -26.90
CA TYR A 81 58.51 -24.37 -27.78
C TYR A 81 58.00 -23.04 -28.34
N ILE A 82 58.93 -22.10 -28.53
CA ILE A 82 58.66 -20.80 -29.17
C ILE A 82 59.07 -20.93 -30.64
N GLU A 83 58.12 -20.81 -31.55
CA GLU A 83 58.32 -21.11 -32.98
C GLU A 83 59.37 -20.24 -33.67
N THR A 84 59.58 -19.01 -33.18
CA THR A 84 60.59 -18.07 -33.68
C THR A 84 61.46 -17.61 -32.51
N PRO A 85 62.81 -17.82 -32.54
CA PRO A 85 63.69 -17.36 -31.48
C PRO A 85 63.57 -15.85 -31.25
N THR A 86 63.22 -15.44 -30.02
CA THR A 86 63.05 -14.02 -29.67
C THR A 86 64.06 -13.59 -28.59
N PRO A 87 64.85 -12.52 -28.77
CA PRO A 87 65.85 -12.08 -27.79
C PRO A 87 65.30 -11.67 -26.42
N SER A 88 64.00 -11.37 -26.36
CA SER A 88 63.22 -11.12 -25.16
C SER A 88 61.88 -11.85 -25.30
N TYR A 89 61.50 -12.64 -24.30
CA TYR A 89 60.22 -13.34 -24.22
C TYR A 89 59.50 -12.95 -22.94
N GLU A 90 58.45 -12.15 -23.06
CA GLU A 90 57.54 -11.86 -21.95
C GLU A 90 56.55 -13.02 -21.76
N PHE A 91 56.27 -13.36 -20.51
CA PHE A 91 55.33 -14.42 -20.15
C PHE A 91 54.30 -13.92 -19.13
N GLU A 92 53.08 -14.43 -19.24
CA GLU A 92 51.99 -14.21 -18.30
C GLU A 92 51.10 -15.47 -18.26
N PHE A 93 50.85 -16.03 -17.08
CA PHE A 93 49.98 -17.20 -16.92
C PHE A 93 49.32 -17.25 -15.52
N PRO A 94 48.07 -17.74 -15.42
CA PRO A 94 47.39 -17.90 -14.14
C PRO A 94 47.90 -19.14 -13.39
N ILE A 95 47.95 -19.05 -12.05
CA ILE A 95 48.19 -20.16 -11.13
C ILE A 95 47.10 -20.15 -10.06
N ILE A 96 46.59 -21.34 -9.74
CA ILE A 96 45.73 -21.59 -8.58
C ILE A 96 46.62 -22.15 -7.46
N LEU A 97 46.75 -21.39 -6.39
CA LEU A 97 47.55 -21.73 -5.21
C LEU A 97 46.85 -22.75 -4.32
N HIS A 98 47.65 -23.54 -3.63
CA HIS A 98 47.22 -24.49 -2.59
C HIS A 98 47.58 -23.95 -1.21
N GLU A 99 46.81 -24.29 -0.18
CA GLU A 99 47.02 -23.79 1.19
C GLU A 99 48.46 -24.06 1.67
N GLY A 100 49.07 -23.05 2.31
CA GLY A 100 50.48 -23.06 2.68
C GLY A 100 51.40 -22.56 1.57
N TRP A 101 52.57 -23.18 1.43
CA TRP A 101 53.61 -22.73 0.50
C TRP A 101 53.37 -23.22 -0.94
N ASN A 102 53.68 -22.35 -1.90
CA ASN A 102 53.60 -22.61 -3.33
C ASN A 102 54.88 -22.12 -3.99
N SER A 103 55.74 -23.02 -4.44
CA SER A 103 56.96 -22.64 -5.17
C SER A 103 56.69 -22.70 -6.67
N ILE A 104 57.01 -21.63 -7.39
CA ILE A 104 56.77 -21.46 -8.82
C ILE A 104 58.13 -21.18 -9.47
N ASN A 105 58.69 -22.21 -10.09
CA ASN A 105 59.91 -22.13 -10.88
C ASN A 105 59.54 -21.88 -12.34
N VAL A 106 60.16 -20.88 -12.97
CA VAL A 106 60.08 -20.63 -14.41
C VAL A 106 61.46 -20.85 -15.02
N SER A 107 61.54 -21.67 -16.06
CA SER A 107 62.79 -22.02 -16.74
C SER A 107 62.68 -21.76 -18.25
N ALA A 108 63.78 -21.30 -18.87
CA ALA A 108 63.82 -21.00 -20.30
C ALA A 108 65.16 -21.40 -20.93
N MET A 109 65.13 -21.78 -22.21
CA MET A 109 66.30 -22.15 -23.00
C MET A 109 66.38 -21.34 -24.30
N ALA A 110 67.57 -20.83 -24.62
CA ALA A 110 67.87 -20.09 -25.83
C ALA A 110 68.37 -20.98 -26.98
N ALA A 111 68.32 -20.47 -28.22
CA ALA A 111 68.67 -21.21 -29.43
C ALA A 111 70.13 -21.72 -29.45
N CYS A 112 71.04 -21.05 -28.74
CA CYS A 112 72.44 -21.49 -28.57
C CYS A 112 72.66 -22.41 -27.35
N GLY A 113 71.59 -22.89 -26.71
CA GLY A 113 71.63 -23.88 -25.64
C GLY A 113 71.85 -23.33 -24.23
N ALA A 114 71.92 -22.00 -24.06
CA ALA A 114 71.96 -21.39 -22.74
C ALA A 114 70.61 -21.55 -22.03
N THR A 115 70.64 -21.98 -20.77
CA THR A 115 69.46 -22.13 -19.92
C THR A 115 69.52 -21.14 -18.74
N GLY A 116 68.35 -20.81 -18.22
CA GLY A 116 68.17 -19.93 -17.07
C GLY A 116 66.85 -20.24 -16.39
N PHE A 117 66.74 -19.87 -15.12
CA PHE A 117 65.51 -20.03 -14.34
C PHE A 117 65.40 -18.93 -13.28
N ASP A 118 64.18 -18.74 -12.79
CA ASP A 118 63.86 -17.96 -11.60
C ASP A 118 62.79 -18.71 -10.78
N GLU A 119 62.73 -18.47 -9.47
CA GLU A 119 61.80 -19.18 -8.57
C GLU A 119 61.25 -18.25 -7.48
N VAL A 120 59.93 -18.19 -7.39
CA VAL A 120 59.21 -17.46 -6.32
C VAL A 120 58.42 -18.43 -5.46
N THR A 121 58.42 -18.21 -4.14
CA THR A 121 57.58 -18.97 -3.20
C THR A 121 56.53 -18.07 -2.59
N ILE A 122 55.26 -18.45 -2.73
CA ILE A 122 54.08 -17.69 -2.29
C ILE A 122 53.35 -18.48 -1.21
N PHE A 123 52.90 -17.80 -0.17
CA PHE A 123 52.11 -18.40 0.91
C PHE A 123 50.63 -18.06 0.71
N TYR A 124 49.79 -19.07 0.48
CA TYR A 124 48.34 -18.89 0.43
C TYR A 124 47.74 -19.34 1.76
N ASN A 125 47.24 -18.37 2.52
CA ASN A 125 46.54 -18.58 3.78
C ASN A 125 45.12 -18.07 3.59
N PRO A 126 44.12 -18.95 3.33
CA PRO A 126 42.74 -18.51 3.16
C PRO A 126 42.24 -17.86 4.45
N ASP A 127 41.45 -16.80 4.29
CA ASP A 127 40.80 -16.19 5.43
C ASP A 127 39.54 -16.97 5.84
N ILE A 128 39.41 -17.21 7.14
CA ILE A 128 38.35 -18.02 7.76
C ILE A 128 37.74 -17.33 8.99
N GLU A 129 38.19 -16.11 9.31
CA GLU A 129 37.67 -15.33 10.43
C GLU A 129 36.44 -14.54 9.94
N PRO A 130 35.25 -14.70 10.55
CA PRO A 130 34.07 -13.96 10.11
C PRO A 130 34.04 -12.54 10.72
N PRO A 131 33.38 -11.56 10.06
CA PRO A 131 33.32 -10.19 10.52
C PRO A 131 32.83 -10.02 11.95
N ASN A 132 33.47 -9.13 12.71
CA ASN A 132 32.96 -8.71 14.01
C ASN A 132 31.86 -7.65 13.84
N ILE A 133 30.74 -7.79 14.56
CA ILE A 133 29.63 -6.84 14.55
C ILE A 133 29.35 -6.40 15.99
N ASN A 134 29.18 -5.10 16.22
CA ASN A 134 28.81 -4.53 17.51
C ASN A 134 27.70 -3.48 17.32
N ILE A 135 26.48 -3.79 17.77
CA ILE A 135 25.34 -2.85 17.76
C ILE A 135 25.38 -2.04 19.05
N GLU A 136 25.44 -0.71 18.93
CA GLU A 136 25.57 0.21 20.07
C GLU A 136 24.20 0.72 20.56
N TYR A 137 23.27 0.95 19.64
CA TYR A 137 21.91 1.39 19.95
C TYR A 137 20.93 0.97 18.84
N PRO A 138 19.66 0.65 19.16
CA PRO A 138 19.12 0.43 20.50
C PRO A 138 19.60 -0.89 21.12
N LEU A 139 19.51 -0.99 22.44
CA LEU A 139 19.87 -2.21 23.15
C LEU A 139 18.87 -3.34 22.81
N ASN A 140 19.37 -4.56 22.67
CA ASN A 140 18.52 -5.74 22.47
C ASN A 140 17.51 -5.88 23.64
N GLY A 141 16.24 -6.15 23.32
CA GLY A 141 15.13 -6.21 24.27
C GLY A 141 14.51 -4.85 24.63
N SER A 142 14.89 -3.75 23.98
CA SER A 142 14.33 -2.42 24.29
C SER A 142 12.83 -2.33 24.03
N ILE A 143 12.12 -1.70 24.97
CA ILE A 143 10.72 -1.32 24.83
C ILE A 143 10.67 0.18 24.48
N LEU A 144 10.06 0.51 23.37
CA LEU A 144 10.06 1.83 22.74
C LEU A 144 8.64 2.38 22.66
N THR A 145 8.46 3.70 22.75
CA THR A 145 7.18 4.37 22.48
C THR A 145 7.09 4.95 21.08
N ASP A 146 8.24 5.28 20.49
CA ASP A 146 8.33 5.84 19.15
C ASP A 146 8.35 4.72 18.10
N THR A 147 7.60 4.90 17.01
CA THR A 147 7.55 3.97 15.87
C THR A 147 8.69 4.18 14.88
N ILE A 148 9.44 5.28 14.96
CA ILE A 148 10.57 5.59 14.08
C ILE A 148 11.82 5.68 14.93
N ILE A 149 12.86 4.91 14.58
CA ILE A 149 14.14 4.91 15.29
C ILE A 149 15.34 4.95 14.35
N ASN A 150 16.49 5.34 14.92
CA ASN A 150 17.79 5.11 14.31
C ASN A 150 18.49 3.94 15.01
N ILE A 151 19.22 3.13 14.25
CA ILE A 151 20.09 2.06 14.74
C ILE A 151 21.54 2.45 14.41
N THR A 152 22.42 2.36 15.41
CA THR A 152 23.85 2.65 15.29
C THR A 152 24.69 1.50 15.79
N GLY A 153 25.79 1.21 15.08
CA GLY A 153 26.78 0.22 15.48
C GLY A 153 28.03 0.31 14.62
N ASN A 154 28.92 -0.65 14.76
CA ASN A 154 30.11 -0.76 13.92
C ASN A 154 30.44 -2.22 13.60
N ALA A 155 31.16 -2.45 12.50
CA ALA A 155 31.68 -3.77 12.15
C ALA A 155 33.09 -3.66 11.59
N SER A 156 33.90 -4.70 11.77
CA SER A 156 35.29 -4.73 11.29
C SER A 156 35.74 -6.15 10.98
N ASP A 157 36.72 -6.24 10.08
CA ASP A 157 37.21 -7.49 9.51
C ASP A 157 38.71 -7.39 9.18
N ASN A 158 39.44 -8.52 9.14
CA ASN A 158 40.87 -8.58 8.89
C ASN A 158 41.26 -8.51 7.40
N VAL A 159 40.43 -8.97 6.46
CA VAL A 159 40.62 -8.77 5.01
C VAL A 159 39.77 -7.61 4.48
N GLY A 160 38.61 -7.39 5.10
CA GLY A 160 37.76 -6.22 4.86
C GLY A 160 36.35 -6.61 4.43
N ILE A 161 35.39 -5.74 4.76
CA ILE A 161 33.96 -5.94 4.55
C ILE A 161 33.60 -5.63 3.09
N SER A 162 33.07 -6.62 2.37
CA SER A 162 32.59 -6.46 0.99
C SER A 162 31.16 -5.91 0.94
N LEU A 163 30.30 -6.30 1.88
CA LEU A 163 28.94 -5.76 2.01
C LEU A 163 28.41 -5.88 3.44
N TRP A 164 27.40 -5.07 3.74
CA TRP A 164 26.55 -5.24 4.91
C TRP A 164 25.08 -5.08 4.54
N GLY A 165 24.19 -5.41 5.47
CA GLY A 165 22.76 -5.23 5.27
C GLY A 165 21.97 -5.48 6.54
N TYR A 166 20.65 -5.37 6.43
CA TYR A 166 19.75 -5.75 7.51
C TYR A 166 18.46 -6.37 6.99
N ILE A 167 17.86 -7.18 7.85
CA ILE A 167 16.58 -7.85 7.69
C ILE A 167 15.70 -7.41 8.85
N HIS A 168 14.56 -6.79 8.55
CA HIS A 168 13.56 -6.38 9.55
C HIS A 168 12.31 -7.27 9.40
N ILE A 169 11.91 -7.94 10.48
CA ILE A 169 10.79 -8.86 10.56
C ILE A 169 9.79 -8.33 11.58
N PHE A 170 8.53 -8.23 11.19
CA PHE A 170 7.45 -7.65 12.01
C PHE A 170 6.09 -8.26 11.62
N SER A 171 5.04 -7.93 12.38
CA SER A 171 3.69 -8.50 12.18
C SER A 171 3.07 -8.23 10.80
N GLY A 172 3.53 -7.18 10.11
CA GLY A 172 3.09 -6.81 8.76
C GLY A 172 3.93 -7.40 7.62
N GLY A 173 5.08 -8.02 7.89
CA GLY A 173 5.92 -8.61 6.85
C GLY A 173 7.41 -8.69 7.17
N LYS A 174 8.22 -8.68 6.10
CA LYS A 174 9.68 -8.72 6.14
C LYS A 174 10.24 -7.74 5.11
N ASN A 175 11.13 -6.87 5.55
CA ASN A 175 11.93 -5.98 4.70
C ASN A 175 13.41 -6.40 4.75
N THR A 176 14.12 -6.24 3.64
CA THR A 176 15.57 -6.49 3.56
C THR A 176 16.23 -5.34 2.83
N GLN A 177 17.39 -4.87 3.32
CA GLN A 177 18.26 -3.92 2.63
C GLN A 177 19.69 -4.47 2.59
N VAL A 178 20.42 -4.15 1.51
CA VAL A 178 21.80 -4.59 1.27
C VAL A 178 22.61 -3.44 0.71
N PHE A 179 23.80 -3.23 1.28
CA PHE A 179 24.72 -2.15 0.99
C PHE A 179 26.08 -2.75 0.60
N PRO A 180 26.33 -3.00 -0.70
CA PRO A 180 27.62 -3.46 -1.18
C PRO A 180 28.64 -2.31 -1.24
N PHE A 181 29.91 -2.64 -1.05
CA PHE A 181 31.03 -1.74 -1.32
C PHE A 181 31.73 -2.14 -2.62
N GLU A 182 32.13 -1.15 -3.42
CA GLU A 182 32.97 -1.39 -4.61
C GLU A 182 34.42 -1.75 -4.24
N ILE A 183 34.85 -1.38 -3.03
CA ILE A 183 36.17 -1.64 -2.46
C ILE A 183 35.96 -2.10 -1.01
N PRO A 184 36.49 -3.26 -0.57
CA PRO A 184 36.33 -3.75 0.79
C PRO A 184 36.79 -2.76 1.86
N GLN A 185 36.06 -2.69 2.97
CA GLN A 185 36.31 -1.73 4.05
C GLN A 185 36.77 -2.46 5.32
N PRO A 186 37.98 -2.21 5.86
CA PRO A 186 38.47 -2.91 7.05
C PRO A 186 37.64 -2.61 8.32
N LYS A 187 36.94 -1.47 8.33
CA LYS A 187 35.98 -1.10 9.36
C LYS A 187 34.89 -0.21 8.79
N ILE A 188 33.64 -0.43 9.20
CA ILE A 188 32.48 0.38 8.84
C ILE A 188 31.73 0.89 10.08
N GLN A 189 31.00 1.99 9.90
CA GLN A 189 29.90 2.36 10.79
C GLN A 189 28.60 1.82 10.19
N ILE A 190 27.73 1.31 11.05
CA ILE A 190 26.39 0.83 10.72
C ILE A 190 25.44 1.92 11.18
N GLU A 191 24.78 2.59 10.23
CA GLU A 191 23.73 3.57 10.52
C GLU A 191 22.48 3.20 9.70
N ILE A 192 21.38 2.92 10.39
CA ILE A 192 20.05 2.78 9.78
C ILE A 192 19.23 3.95 10.32
N ILE A 193 18.82 4.85 9.43
CA ILE A 193 18.13 6.10 9.78
C ILE A 193 16.65 5.97 9.44
N ASP A 194 15.79 6.52 10.31
CA ASP A 194 14.33 6.55 10.17
C ASP A 194 13.70 5.17 9.89
N LEU A 195 14.15 4.13 10.59
CA LEU A 195 13.56 2.79 10.50
C LEU A 195 12.17 2.79 11.16
N GLU A 196 11.14 2.61 10.34
CA GLU A 196 9.75 2.45 10.78
C GLU A 196 9.51 1.04 11.34
N LEU A 197 9.20 0.98 12.64
CA LEU A 197 8.83 -0.20 13.40
C LEU A 197 7.31 -0.37 13.45
N ALA A 198 6.83 -1.61 13.42
CA ALA A 198 5.42 -1.91 13.64
C ALA A 198 5.08 -1.96 15.14
N GLU A 199 3.80 -1.79 15.49
CA GLU A 199 3.30 -2.08 16.83
C GLU A 199 3.68 -3.50 17.31
N GLY A 200 4.18 -3.60 18.55
CA GLY A 200 4.59 -4.87 19.14
C GLY A 200 6.00 -5.30 18.70
N SER A 201 6.18 -6.59 18.43
CA SER A 201 7.48 -7.23 18.24
C SER A 201 8.07 -6.94 16.85
N ASN A 202 9.31 -6.46 16.86
CA ASN A 202 10.16 -6.23 15.69
C ASN A 202 11.49 -6.96 15.92
N VAL A 203 11.98 -7.70 14.92
CA VAL A 203 13.31 -8.31 14.95
C VAL A 203 14.13 -7.70 13.83
N ILE A 204 15.29 -7.13 14.15
CA ILE A 204 16.24 -6.61 13.18
C ILE A 204 17.50 -7.47 13.26
N GLU A 205 17.79 -8.17 12.17
CA GLU A 205 19.00 -8.98 11.96
C GLU A 205 19.93 -8.18 11.05
N ILE A 206 21.05 -7.70 11.58
CA ILE A 206 22.08 -6.98 10.83
C ILE A 206 23.14 -8.02 10.44
N PHE A 207 23.53 -8.05 9.18
CA PHE A 207 24.51 -9.00 8.66
C PHE A 207 25.63 -8.31 7.89
N VAL A 208 26.81 -8.92 7.93
CA VAL A 208 28.05 -8.41 7.30
C VAL A 208 28.76 -9.58 6.64
N VAL A 209 29.36 -9.34 5.47
CA VAL A 209 30.15 -10.30 4.70
C VAL A 209 31.51 -9.68 4.38
N ASP A 210 32.59 -10.41 4.57
CA ASP A 210 33.95 -10.00 4.19
C ASP A 210 34.24 -10.20 2.69
N GLU A 211 35.47 -9.90 2.27
CA GLU A 211 35.96 -10.10 0.90
C GLU A 211 36.20 -11.58 0.54
N ALA A 212 36.54 -12.42 1.52
CA ALA A 212 36.72 -13.87 1.36
C ALA A 212 35.38 -14.66 1.28
N GLY A 213 34.27 -14.03 1.68
CA GLY A 213 32.92 -14.58 1.70
C GLY A 213 32.47 -15.15 3.05
N ASN A 214 33.26 -15.04 4.13
CA ASN A 214 32.75 -15.37 5.46
C ASN A 214 31.76 -14.27 5.90
N ASN A 215 30.87 -14.63 6.84
CA ASN A 215 29.77 -13.76 7.22
C ASN A 215 29.37 -13.97 8.67
N ASN A 216 28.76 -12.93 9.23
CA ASN A 216 28.22 -12.92 10.58
C ASN A 216 26.91 -12.12 10.61
N SER A 217 26.08 -12.35 11.63
CA SER A 217 24.86 -11.55 11.86
C SER A 217 24.55 -11.39 13.34
N GLU A 218 24.13 -10.19 13.74
CA GLU A 218 23.69 -9.86 15.10
C GLU A 218 22.20 -9.48 15.11
N LYS A 219 21.49 -9.81 16.18
CA LYS A 219 20.02 -9.65 16.28
C LYS A 219 19.61 -8.76 17.44
N ILE A 220 18.83 -7.73 17.13
CA ILE A 220 18.10 -6.96 18.14
C ILE A 220 16.59 -7.22 18.02
N GLU A 221 15.99 -7.60 19.14
CA GLU A 221 14.55 -7.69 19.33
C GLU A 221 14.07 -6.41 20.00
N LEU A 222 13.12 -5.72 19.38
CA LEU A 222 12.56 -4.46 19.86
C LEU A 222 11.05 -4.60 19.99
N THR A 223 10.48 -4.00 21.03
CA THR A 223 9.03 -3.96 21.23
C THR A 223 8.53 -2.53 21.22
N VAL A 224 7.75 -2.16 20.21
CA VAL A 224 6.98 -0.90 20.25
C VAL A 224 5.79 -1.11 21.19
N ALA A 225 5.78 -0.36 22.29
CA ALA A 225 4.74 -0.38 23.31
C ALA A 225 3.46 0.26 22.77
N VAL A 226 2.48 -0.58 22.47
CA VAL A 226 1.12 -0.15 22.14
C VAL A 226 0.53 0.64 23.30
N GLU A 227 0.20 1.92 23.07
CA GLU A 227 -0.43 2.77 24.08
C GLU A 227 -1.75 2.17 24.58
N GLU A 228 -2.07 2.42 25.86
CA GLU A 228 -3.34 1.96 26.44
C GLU A 228 -4.53 2.77 25.90
N GLY A 229 -5.48 2.08 25.27
CA GLY A 229 -6.68 2.70 24.72
C GLY A 229 -7.71 1.71 24.18
N LEU A 230 -8.81 2.26 23.66
CA LEU A 230 -9.87 1.51 22.97
C LEU A 230 -9.95 2.00 21.52
N LEU A 231 -9.85 1.09 20.56
CA LEU A 231 -9.97 1.37 19.13
C LEU A 231 -11.29 0.79 18.62
N ILE A 232 -12.06 1.58 17.89
CA ILE A 232 -13.37 1.22 17.34
C ILE A 232 -13.30 1.13 15.81
N GLU A 233 -13.89 0.09 15.25
CA GLU A 233 -14.13 -0.07 13.82
C GLU A 233 -15.62 -0.35 13.61
N SER A 234 -16.30 0.50 12.83
CA SER A 234 -17.68 0.29 12.41
C SER A 234 -17.99 1.17 11.21
N VAL A 235 -19.02 0.80 10.46
CA VAL A 235 -19.60 1.62 9.39
C VAL A 235 -21.09 1.28 9.27
N PHE A 236 -21.91 2.30 9.01
CA PHE A 236 -23.35 2.17 8.90
C PHE A 236 -23.89 3.23 7.93
N GLN A 237 -24.88 2.88 7.13
CA GLN A 237 -25.45 3.77 6.13
C GLN A 237 -26.75 4.42 6.65
N PRO A 238 -26.83 5.76 6.77
CA PRO A 238 -28.10 6.44 7.01
C PRO A 238 -29.00 6.35 5.78
N VAL A 239 -30.28 6.07 6.01
CA VAL A 239 -31.27 5.88 4.95
C VAL A 239 -32.58 6.54 5.34
N GLN A 240 -33.08 7.44 4.48
CA GLN A 240 -34.40 8.05 4.64
C GLN A 240 -35.48 7.31 3.88
N VAL A 241 -36.14 6.40 4.58
CA VAL A 241 -37.24 5.60 4.06
C VAL A 241 -38.56 6.37 4.05
N VAL A 242 -39.45 5.97 3.13
CA VAL A 242 -40.83 6.47 3.05
C VAL A 242 -41.83 5.38 3.49
N TYR A 243 -41.48 4.10 3.39
CA TYR A 243 -42.20 2.99 4.03
C TYR A 243 -41.24 1.84 4.40
N GLN A 244 -41.70 0.85 5.17
CA GLN A 244 -40.91 -0.33 5.59
C GLN A 244 -40.64 -1.34 4.46
N SER A 245 -41.36 -1.24 3.34
CA SER A 245 -41.09 -2.04 2.15
C SER A 245 -39.80 -1.54 1.50
N ASP A 246 -38.71 -2.21 1.84
CA ASP A 246 -37.36 -2.01 1.33
C ASP A 246 -37.28 -1.65 -0.17
N PRO A 247 -36.96 -0.39 -0.52
CA PRO A 247 -36.48 -0.06 -1.85
C PRO A 247 -34.97 -0.27 -1.91
N LEU A 248 -34.46 -0.88 -2.98
CA LEU A 248 -33.02 -1.10 -3.14
C LEU A 248 -32.24 0.22 -3.14
N TYR A 249 -31.41 0.41 -2.12
CA TYR A 249 -30.46 1.51 -2.00
C TYR A 249 -29.06 1.04 -2.41
N GLY A 250 -28.28 1.91 -3.08
CA GLY A 250 -26.88 1.61 -3.37
C GLY A 250 -25.98 1.77 -2.13
N ASN A 251 -24.73 1.31 -2.24
CA ASN A 251 -23.65 1.71 -1.34
C ASN A 251 -23.38 3.21 -1.54
N ASP A 252 -23.56 4.01 -0.49
CA ASP A 252 -23.58 5.48 -0.58
C ASP A 252 -22.50 6.18 0.25
N LEU A 253 -21.58 5.42 0.83
CA LEU A 253 -20.52 5.93 1.71
C LEU A 253 -19.16 5.97 0.99
N GLU A 254 -18.43 7.05 1.21
CA GLU A 254 -17.01 7.20 0.83
C GLU A 254 -16.14 7.61 2.04
N GLY A 255 -14.84 7.35 1.95
CA GLY A 255 -13.88 7.63 3.02
C GLY A 255 -13.64 6.41 3.92
N GLY A 256 -13.65 6.64 5.23
CA GLY A 256 -13.32 5.65 6.25
C GLY A 256 -11.87 5.69 6.74
N PRO A 257 -11.51 4.87 7.74
CA PRO A 257 -12.43 4.03 8.54
C PRO A 257 -13.28 4.85 9.54
N CYS A 258 -12.88 6.10 9.85
CA CYS A 258 -13.45 6.87 10.97
C CYS A 258 -14.34 8.03 10.58
N ILE A 259 -14.09 8.63 9.42
CA ILE A 259 -14.92 9.69 8.85
C ILE A 259 -15.39 9.19 7.50
N TRP A 260 -16.69 8.96 7.42
CA TRP A 260 -17.38 8.59 6.19
C TRP A 260 -18.26 9.75 5.73
N GLU A 261 -18.33 9.98 4.43
CA GLU A 261 -19.23 10.95 3.81
C GLU A 261 -20.36 10.17 3.12
N ALA A 262 -21.62 10.43 3.46
CA ALA A 262 -22.77 9.91 2.71
C ALA A 262 -23.12 10.86 1.55
N LYS A 263 -23.19 10.34 0.32
CA LYS A 263 -23.41 11.19 -0.88
C LYS A 263 -24.87 11.62 -1.02
N LEU A 264 -25.82 10.77 -0.65
CA LEU A 264 -27.23 11.14 -0.54
C LEU A 264 -27.41 12.02 0.69
N GLY A 265 -27.71 13.29 0.47
CA GLY A 265 -28.10 14.18 1.56
C GLY A 265 -29.51 13.89 2.09
N MET A 266 -29.72 14.29 3.33
CA MET A 266 -30.87 13.99 4.18
C MET A 266 -31.85 15.17 4.20
N VAL A 267 -33.12 14.94 4.46
CA VAL A 267 -34.16 15.99 4.61
C VAL A 267 -34.52 16.18 6.08
N ALA A 268 -34.58 17.43 6.53
CA ALA A 268 -35.00 17.78 7.90
C ALA A 268 -36.45 17.35 8.18
N GLY A 269 -36.70 16.73 9.33
CA GLY A 269 -38.04 16.24 9.69
C GLY A 269 -38.57 15.05 8.88
N LYS A 270 -37.70 14.32 8.15
CA LYS A 270 -38.02 13.04 7.49
C LYS A 270 -37.45 11.86 8.29
N ASN A 271 -38.19 10.76 8.33
CA ASN A 271 -37.81 9.54 9.03
C ASN A 271 -36.50 8.97 8.46
N THR A 272 -35.57 8.64 9.36
CA THR A 272 -34.25 8.13 9.04
C THR A 272 -33.95 6.90 9.92
N PHE A 273 -33.31 5.90 9.32
CA PHE A 273 -32.78 4.72 9.98
C PHE A 273 -31.29 4.57 9.63
N LEU A 274 -30.53 3.82 10.44
CA LEU A 274 -29.18 3.36 10.07
C LEU A 274 -29.25 1.88 9.72
N PHE A 275 -28.58 1.50 8.64
CA PHE A 275 -28.42 0.11 8.21
C PHE A 275 -26.94 -0.29 8.23
N GLY A 276 -26.67 -1.60 8.20
CA GLY A 276 -25.33 -2.11 7.95
C GLY A 276 -24.76 -1.64 6.61
N TYR A 277 -23.44 -1.69 6.49
CA TYR A 277 -22.71 -1.39 5.26
C TYR A 277 -21.52 -2.36 5.16
N PRO A 278 -21.18 -2.88 3.96
CA PRO A 278 -21.84 -2.68 2.65
C PRO A 278 -23.25 -3.29 2.55
N TYR A 279 -23.97 -3.02 1.46
CA TYR A 279 -25.40 -3.36 1.29
C TYR A 279 -25.75 -4.84 1.50
N ASN A 280 -24.84 -5.77 1.24
CA ASN A 280 -25.02 -7.20 1.54
C ASN A 280 -25.08 -7.51 3.05
N GLU A 281 -24.52 -6.65 3.91
CA GLU A 281 -24.53 -6.78 5.38
C GLU A 281 -25.58 -5.88 6.06
N ARG A 282 -26.39 -5.17 5.27
CA ARG A 282 -27.34 -4.13 5.73
C ARG A 282 -28.28 -4.47 6.89
N ASN A 283 -28.55 -5.75 7.13
CA ASN A 283 -29.44 -6.22 8.19
C ASN A 283 -28.76 -6.25 9.56
N GLU A 284 -27.45 -5.99 9.62
CA GLU A 284 -26.66 -5.96 10.85
C GLU A 284 -25.63 -4.81 10.84
N ILE A 285 -25.49 -4.11 11.96
CA ILE A 285 -24.38 -3.17 12.18
C ILE A 285 -23.35 -3.88 13.06
N LYS A 286 -22.15 -4.07 12.52
CA LYS A 286 -21.00 -4.61 13.23
C LYS A 286 -20.19 -3.47 13.85
N ILE A 287 -19.87 -3.63 15.13
CA ILE A 287 -18.98 -2.74 15.87
C ILE A 287 -17.87 -3.61 16.45
N LYS A 288 -16.67 -3.51 15.88
CA LYS A 288 -15.47 -4.19 16.35
C LYS A 288 -14.70 -3.23 17.26
N VAL A 289 -14.23 -3.75 18.39
CA VAL A 289 -13.45 -2.98 19.36
C VAL A 289 -12.21 -3.77 19.78
N HIS A 290 -11.08 -3.08 19.85
CA HIS A 290 -9.83 -3.59 20.39
C HIS A 290 -9.55 -2.92 21.74
N ASN A 291 -9.32 -3.71 22.80
CA ASN A 291 -8.93 -3.21 24.12
C ASN A 291 -7.42 -3.38 24.32
N ASN A 292 -6.66 -2.28 24.16
CA ASN A 292 -5.22 -2.25 24.37
C ASN A 292 -4.81 -2.06 25.84
N TYR A 293 -5.76 -1.80 26.75
CA TYR A 293 -5.46 -1.71 28.18
C TYR A 293 -5.06 -3.08 28.76
N ASN A 294 -4.25 -3.04 29.82
CA ASN A 294 -3.93 -4.21 30.66
C ASN A 294 -5.09 -4.60 31.61
N SER A 295 -6.18 -3.82 31.63
CA SER A 295 -7.42 -4.13 32.36
C SER A 295 -8.59 -4.38 31.40
N PRO A 296 -9.61 -5.16 31.80
CA PRO A 296 -10.91 -5.11 31.14
C PRO A 296 -11.47 -3.69 31.12
N LYS A 297 -12.29 -3.36 30.12
CA LYS A 297 -13.03 -2.09 30.05
C LYS A 297 -14.52 -2.35 29.81
N THR A 298 -15.35 -1.51 30.42
CA THR A 298 -16.82 -1.57 30.34
C THR A 298 -17.37 -0.22 29.89
N PHE A 299 -18.25 -0.22 28.90
CA PHE A 299 -18.85 0.97 28.30
C PHE A 299 -20.12 0.61 27.52
N SER A 300 -20.95 1.59 27.19
CA SER A 300 -22.01 1.48 26.18
C SER A 300 -21.56 2.09 24.85
N PHE A 301 -22.03 1.54 23.74
CA PHE A 301 -22.03 2.22 22.46
C PHE A 301 -23.15 3.26 22.44
N VAL A 302 -22.87 4.46 21.94
CA VAL A 302 -23.81 5.57 21.89
C VAL A 302 -23.78 6.22 20.51
N ILE A 303 -24.94 6.38 19.89
CA ILE A 303 -25.07 7.07 18.60
C ILE A 303 -25.83 8.38 18.79
N LYS A 304 -25.18 9.50 18.43
CA LYS A 304 -25.73 10.86 18.47
C LYS A 304 -25.79 11.48 17.07
N ILE A 305 -26.80 12.32 16.84
CA ILE A 305 -26.91 13.13 15.62
C ILE A 305 -26.59 14.60 15.91
N TYR A 306 -25.89 15.24 14.97
CA TYR A 306 -25.57 16.66 14.98
C TYR A 306 -26.21 17.34 13.75
N PRO A 307 -26.56 18.64 13.83
CA PRO A 307 -26.25 19.59 14.92
C PRO A 307 -27.13 19.46 16.18
N ASP A 308 -28.18 18.63 16.16
CA ASP A 308 -29.20 18.57 17.22
C ASP A 308 -28.71 18.01 18.58
N ASN A 309 -27.48 17.48 18.64
CA ASN A 309 -26.86 16.81 19.79
C ASN A 309 -27.77 15.74 20.45
N LYS A 310 -28.58 15.07 19.63
CA LYS A 310 -29.61 14.13 20.09
C LYS A 310 -29.07 12.71 20.07
N GLU A 311 -29.13 12.03 21.21
CA GLU A 311 -28.93 10.58 21.29
C GLU A 311 -30.10 9.86 20.59
N ILE A 312 -29.79 9.03 19.61
CA ILE A 312 -30.77 8.26 18.84
C ILE A 312 -30.74 6.77 19.19
N TRP A 313 -29.61 6.26 19.69
CA TRP A 313 -29.47 4.88 20.13
C TRP A 313 -28.35 4.72 21.16
N ARG A 314 -28.50 3.73 22.03
CA ARG A 314 -27.53 3.30 23.03
C ARG A 314 -27.59 1.77 23.19
N SER A 315 -26.45 1.12 23.38
CA SER A 315 -26.39 -0.30 23.75
C SER A 315 -26.49 -0.49 25.26
N GLU A 316 -26.93 -1.68 25.68
CA GLU A 316 -26.58 -2.20 27.01
C GLU A 316 -25.05 -2.15 27.20
N PRO A 317 -24.56 -1.95 28.44
CA PRO A 317 -23.12 -1.93 28.72
C PRO A 317 -22.45 -3.25 28.34
N VAL A 318 -21.33 -3.17 27.61
CA VAL A 318 -20.51 -4.31 27.22
C VAL A 318 -19.15 -4.26 27.91
N THR A 319 -18.60 -5.43 28.22
CA THR A 319 -17.24 -5.57 28.78
C THR A 319 -16.35 -6.32 27.81
N ILE A 320 -15.12 -5.81 27.63
CA ILE A 320 -14.07 -6.42 26.81
C ILE A 320 -12.86 -6.73 27.71
N PRO A 321 -12.35 -7.98 27.74
CA PRO A 321 -11.14 -8.33 28.48
C PRO A 321 -9.91 -7.52 28.05
N ALA A 322 -8.90 -7.44 28.92
CA ALA A 322 -7.60 -6.83 28.60
C ALA A 322 -6.97 -7.48 27.36
N LYS A 323 -6.29 -6.70 26.51
CA LYS A 323 -5.55 -7.16 25.33
C LYS A 323 -6.36 -8.08 24.38
N THR A 324 -7.66 -7.80 24.18
CA THR A 324 -8.53 -8.60 23.27
C THR A 324 -9.29 -7.76 22.26
N LYS A 325 -9.56 -8.37 21.09
CA LYS A 325 -10.45 -7.86 20.03
C LYS A 325 -11.81 -8.55 20.14
N LYS A 326 -12.91 -7.79 20.03
CA LYS A 326 -14.28 -8.33 20.06
C LYS A 326 -15.19 -7.58 19.09
N THR A 327 -15.98 -8.33 18.32
CA THR A 327 -17.03 -7.80 17.44
C THR A 327 -18.38 -7.97 18.10
N PHE A 328 -19.17 -6.90 18.09
CA PHE A 328 -20.57 -6.87 18.50
C PHE A 328 -21.44 -6.67 17.27
N THR A 329 -22.52 -7.43 17.16
CA THR A 329 -23.44 -7.39 16.02
C THR A 329 -24.81 -6.97 16.51
N TYR A 330 -25.34 -5.88 15.94
CA TYR A 330 -26.66 -5.34 16.27
C TYR A 330 -27.58 -5.45 15.06
N ALA A 331 -28.81 -5.95 15.27
CA ALA A 331 -29.81 -6.01 14.20
C ALA A 331 -30.16 -4.60 13.70
N ALA A 332 -30.22 -4.44 12.38
CA ALA A 332 -30.64 -3.21 11.70
C ALA A 332 -32.07 -3.35 11.13
N PRO A 333 -32.84 -2.27 10.99
CA PRO A 333 -32.45 -0.88 11.20
C PRO A 333 -32.22 -0.50 12.67
N LEU A 334 -31.23 0.36 12.89
CA LEU A 334 -30.84 0.87 14.20
C LEU A 334 -30.95 2.42 14.21
N PRO A 335 -31.57 3.04 15.23
CA PRO A 335 -32.54 2.47 16.17
C PRO A 335 -33.76 1.84 15.47
N SER A 336 -34.48 0.98 16.19
CA SER A 336 -35.70 0.29 15.69
C SER A 336 -36.91 1.22 15.45
N LYS A 337 -36.90 2.42 16.04
CA LYS A 337 -37.84 3.51 15.72
C LYS A 337 -37.06 4.60 14.98
N PRO A 338 -37.59 5.15 13.86
CA PRO A 338 -36.83 6.10 13.05
C PRO A 338 -36.57 7.40 13.82
N PHE A 339 -35.43 8.00 13.58
CA PHE A 339 -35.12 9.35 14.04
C PHE A 339 -35.38 10.38 12.95
N GLN A 340 -35.37 11.66 13.33
CA GLN A 340 -35.50 12.80 12.43
C GLN A 340 -34.56 13.90 12.91
N TRP A 341 -33.93 14.61 11.98
CA TRP A 341 -33.29 15.90 12.27
C TRP A 341 -34.33 16.99 12.51
N GLN A 342 -34.04 17.90 13.43
CA GLN A 342 -34.91 19.03 13.77
C GLN A 342 -35.08 19.97 12.57
N ARG A 343 -36.29 20.50 12.36
CA ARG A 343 -36.54 21.55 11.35
C ARG A 343 -36.01 22.89 11.85
N TRP A 344 -35.45 23.67 10.92
CA TRP A 344 -35.09 25.08 11.13
C TRP A 344 -35.83 25.97 10.10
N GLY A 345 -35.55 27.28 10.08
CA GLY A 345 -36.10 28.19 9.08
C GLY A 345 -35.57 27.93 7.65
N SER A 346 -36.17 28.55 6.64
CA SER A 346 -35.80 28.34 5.23
C SER A 346 -34.42 28.90 4.80
N ASN A 347 -33.69 29.53 5.72
CA ASN A 347 -32.34 30.05 5.53
C ASN A 347 -31.44 29.61 6.70
N PRO A 348 -30.28 28.96 6.46
CA PRO A 348 -29.81 28.43 5.17
C PRO A 348 -30.71 27.28 4.67
N LYS A 349 -30.76 27.04 3.36
CA LYS A 349 -31.48 25.88 2.79
C LYS A 349 -30.78 24.54 3.04
N THR A 350 -29.52 24.58 3.47
CA THR A 350 -28.67 23.42 3.76
C THR A 350 -27.95 23.61 5.08
N LYS A 351 -27.67 22.51 5.77
CA LYS A 351 -26.79 22.45 6.94
C LYS A 351 -25.90 21.22 6.84
N ASP A 352 -24.76 21.28 7.48
CA ASP A 352 -23.92 20.12 7.68
C ASP A 352 -24.42 19.36 8.92
N GLY A 353 -24.44 18.04 8.81
CA GLY A 353 -24.85 17.14 9.87
C GLY A 353 -23.89 15.97 9.98
N SER A 354 -24.00 15.24 11.08
CA SER A 354 -23.29 13.97 11.23
C SER A 354 -24.03 13.04 12.17
N ILE A 355 -23.78 11.75 12.01
CA ILE A 355 -24.17 10.68 12.93
C ILE A 355 -22.86 10.14 13.51
N VAL A 356 -22.72 10.19 14.83
CA VAL A 356 -21.49 9.86 15.54
C VAL A 356 -21.74 8.69 16.48
N LEU A 357 -21.05 7.58 16.23
CA LEU A 357 -20.92 6.45 17.15
C LEU A 357 -19.69 6.68 18.04
N SER A 358 -19.89 6.68 19.35
CA SER A 358 -18.87 6.88 20.39
C SER A 358 -19.09 5.93 21.58
N LEU A 359 -18.13 5.87 22.51
CA LEU A 359 -18.27 5.12 23.76
C LEU A 359 -18.68 6.01 24.92
N ASP A 360 -19.38 5.44 25.90
CA ASP A 360 -19.79 6.11 27.13
C ASP A 360 -19.60 5.17 28.34
N PRO A 361 -18.79 5.54 29.36
CA PRO A 361 -17.99 6.77 29.46
C PRO A 361 -16.88 6.82 28.39
N ASN A 362 -16.49 8.03 27.96
CA ASN A 362 -15.38 8.18 27.02
C ASN A 362 -14.07 7.70 27.69
N PRO A 363 -13.30 6.75 27.11
CA PRO A 363 -12.00 6.37 27.64
C PRO A 363 -11.04 7.56 27.77
N ALA A 364 -10.25 7.59 28.83
CA ALA A 364 -9.35 8.71 29.16
C ALA A 364 -8.15 8.87 28.20
N LYS A 365 -7.86 7.84 27.38
CA LYS A 365 -6.83 7.84 26.33
C LYS A 365 -7.28 6.95 25.15
N PRO A 366 -7.29 7.46 23.91
CA PRO A 366 -7.11 6.65 22.71
C PRO A 366 -5.61 6.38 22.49
N PRO A 367 -5.19 5.24 21.89
CA PRO A 367 -3.78 4.98 21.58
C PRO A 367 -3.29 5.80 20.39
N ALA A 368 -2.00 6.11 20.36
CA ALA A 368 -1.28 6.59 19.19
C ALA A 368 -0.93 5.49 18.15
N ASP A 369 -1.94 4.73 17.69
CA ASP A 369 -2.05 4.43 16.25
C ASP A 369 -3.52 4.19 15.89
N TYR A 370 -3.87 4.51 14.64
CA TYR A 370 -5.23 4.70 14.19
C TYR A 370 -6.04 3.39 14.21
N HIS A 371 -7.26 3.49 14.71
CA HIS A 371 -8.38 3.78 13.80
C HIS A 371 -9.27 4.83 14.48
N CYS A 372 -10.35 4.47 15.20
CA CYS A 372 -11.35 5.48 15.59
C CYS A 372 -11.65 5.56 17.10
N GLU A 373 -11.48 6.74 17.72
CA GLU A 373 -12.11 7.11 19.02
C GLU A 373 -13.65 7.15 18.89
N LYS A 374 -14.11 7.55 17.70
CA LYS A 374 -15.53 7.62 17.31
C LYS A 374 -15.65 7.47 15.80
N VAL A 375 -16.69 6.79 15.34
CA VAL A 375 -17.02 6.70 13.91
C VAL A 375 -18.03 7.79 13.59
N THR A 376 -17.72 8.63 12.60
CA THR A 376 -18.54 9.76 12.17
C THR A 376 -18.98 9.56 10.73
N VAL A 377 -20.28 9.44 10.50
CA VAL A 377 -20.88 9.52 9.16
C VAL A 377 -21.45 10.91 8.97
N LYS A 378 -20.80 11.72 8.13
CA LYS A 378 -21.24 13.06 7.76
C LYS A 378 -22.34 12.99 6.70
N VAL A 379 -23.25 13.96 6.76
CA VAL A 379 -24.38 14.11 5.84
C VAL A 379 -24.60 15.60 5.53
N LYS A 380 -25.06 15.92 4.32
CA LYS A 380 -25.69 17.23 4.06
C LYS A 380 -27.17 17.13 4.40
N ILE A 381 -27.71 18.05 5.20
CA ILE A 381 -29.13 18.11 5.56
C ILE A 381 -29.79 19.28 4.81
N TYR A 382 -30.85 18.98 4.07
CA TYR A 382 -31.66 19.95 3.33
C TYR A 382 -32.89 20.37 4.14
N TYR A 383 -33.13 21.69 4.17
CA TYR A 383 -34.46 22.23 4.44
C TYR A 383 -35.27 22.17 3.16
N THR A 384 -36.43 21.54 3.21
CA THR A 384 -37.41 21.54 2.12
C THR A 384 -38.73 22.08 2.62
N HIS A 385 -39.54 22.61 1.69
CA HIS A 385 -40.97 22.71 1.97
C HIS A 385 -41.58 21.31 2.05
N ASP A 386 -42.77 21.24 2.62
CA ASP A 386 -43.52 20.01 2.72
C ASP A 386 -44.28 19.79 1.40
N LEU A 387 -44.01 18.68 0.72
CA LEU A 387 -44.62 18.26 -0.53
C LEU A 387 -46.13 18.11 -0.36
N LYS A 388 -46.88 18.97 -1.05
CA LYS A 388 -48.34 18.93 -1.10
C LYS A 388 -48.78 18.11 -2.31
N ILE A 389 -49.45 17.00 -2.08
CA ILE A 389 -49.98 16.14 -3.14
C ILE A 389 -51.51 16.26 -3.19
N LEU A 390 -52.03 16.65 -4.35
CA LEU A 390 -53.45 16.67 -4.67
C LEU A 390 -53.88 15.29 -5.18
N PHE A 391 -54.89 14.70 -4.55
CA PHE A 391 -55.51 13.47 -5.03
C PHE A 391 -56.83 13.78 -5.72
N VAL A 392 -56.97 13.25 -6.94
CA VAL A 392 -58.17 13.39 -7.75
C VAL A 392 -58.71 11.99 -8.09
N PRO A 393 -59.56 11.43 -7.22
CA PRO A 393 -60.44 10.34 -7.59
C PRO A 393 -61.38 10.82 -8.70
N PHE A 394 -61.49 10.06 -9.79
CA PHE A 394 -62.49 10.33 -10.82
C PHE A 394 -63.12 9.04 -11.34
N THR A 395 -64.43 9.09 -11.49
CA THR A 395 -65.26 8.06 -12.11
C THR A 395 -66.46 8.75 -12.76
N PHE A 396 -67.14 8.10 -13.68
CA PHE A 396 -68.32 8.69 -14.31
C PHE A 396 -69.55 8.63 -13.36
N SER A 397 -70.62 9.37 -13.65
CA SER A 397 -71.85 9.39 -12.83
C SER A 397 -72.41 8.00 -12.53
N ASN A 398 -72.48 7.15 -13.56
CA ASN A 398 -72.94 5.75 -13.44
C ASN A 398 -71.77 4.77 -13.24
N GLY A 399 -70.56 5.27 -12.98
CA GLY A 399 -69.40 4.46 -12.65
C GLY A 399 -69.46 3.91 -11.21
N PRO A 400 -68.58 2.94 -10.87
CA PRO A 400 -68.50 2.38 -9.52
C PRO A 400 -68.30 3.47 -8.47
N ASN A 401 -68.73 3.19 -7.24
CA ASN A 401 -68.39 4.05 -6.10
C ASN A 401 -66.90 3.92 -5.78
N PHE A 402 -66.31 4.99 -5.26
CA PHE A 402 -64.97 4.90 -4.68
C PHE A 402 -65.00 3.99 -3.44
N PRO A 403 -63.89 3.30 -3.15
CA PRO A 403 -63.65 2.59 -1.88
C PRO A 403 -64.01 3.43 -0.64
N ASP A 404 -64.41 2.78 0.44
CA ASP A 404 -65.00 3.43 1.62
C ASP A 404 -64.04 4.35 2.38
N ASP A 405 -62.75 4.07 2.32
CA ASP A 405 -61.66 4.92 2.76
C ASP A 405 -61.56 6.22 1.93
N LEU A 406 -61.77 6.13 0.61
CA LEU A 406 -61.78 7.24 -0.34
C LEU A 406 -63.15 7.93 -0.51
N LYS A 407 -64.22 7.43 0.11
CA LYS A 407 -65.54 8.09 0.11
C LYS A 407 -65.43 9.46 0.78
N ILE A 408 -65.85 10.50 0.05
CA ILE A 408 -65.86 11.88 0.55
C ILE A 408 -67.11 12.10 1.43
N PRO A 409 -66.96 12.31 2.75
CA PRO A 409 -68.09 12.62 3.62
C PRO A 409 -68.58 14.07 3.41
N ARG A 410 -69.78 14.39 3.90
CA ARG A 410 -70.30 15.78 3.90
C ARG A 410 -69.47 16.74 4.76
N SER A 411 -68.87 16.28 5.86
CA SER A 411 -67.97 17.04 6.75
C SER A 411 -66.80 16.16 7.23
N GLY A 412 -65.70 16.77 7.72
CA GLY A 412 -64.47 16.06 8.12
C GLY A 412 -63.57 15.58 6.95
N GLY A 413 -62.44 14.94 7.21
CA GLY A 413 -61.64 14.26 6.17
C GLY A 413 -62.27 12.94 5.73
N THR A 414 -61.84 12.37 4.59
CA THR A 414 -62.13 10.97 4.20
C THR A 414 -61.61 9.98 5.27
N ALA A 415 -61.99 8.70 5.21
CA ALA A 415 -61.39 7.73 6.13
C ALA A 415 -59.88 7.57 5.89
N PHE A 416 -59.45 7.69 4.62
CA PHE A 416 -58.07 7.79 4.18
C PHE A 416 -57.34 9.01 4.77
N ASP A 417 -57.93 10.22 4.74
CA ASP A 417 -57.34 11.43 5.35
C ASP A 417 -57.17 11.26 6.87
N ARG A 418 -58.20 10.74 7.55
CA ARG A 418 -58.17 10.53 9.01
C ARG A 418 -57.16 9.46 9.42
N TRP A 419 -57.09 8.35 8.68
CA TRP A 419 -56.08 7.33 8.87
C TRP A 419 -54.67 7.91 8.65
N ARG A 420 -54.44 8.69 7.58
CA ARG A 420 -53.13 9.32 7.36
C ARG A 420 -52.76 10.33 8.45
N TRP A 421 -53.69 11.17 8.92
CA TRP A 421 -53.38 12.12 10.00
C TRP A 421 -53.00 11.44 11.31
N ASN A 422 -53.58 10.27 11.60
CA ASN A 422 -53.33 9.54 12.84
C ASN A 422 -52.15 8.54 12.74
N SER A 423 -51.89 7.97 11.55
CA SER A 423 -50.87 6.93 11.33
C SER A 423 -49.60 7.45 10.64
N LEU A 424 -49.64 8.64 10.03
CA LEU A 424 -48.54 9.26 9.27
C LEU A 424 -48.00 8.44 8.08
N GLU A 425 -48.72 7.43 7.62
CA GLU A 425 -48.25 6.49 6.60
C GLU A 425 -48.21 7.08 5.17
N PRO A 426 -47.05 6.97 4.48
CA PRO A 426 -46.94 7.28 3.06
C PRO A 426 -47.31 6.07 2.17
N TRP A 427 -48.19 6.31 1.21
CA TRP A 427 -48.76 5.32 0.29
C TRP A 427 -47.95 5.11 -1.03
N TRP A 428 -46.77 5.72 -1.20
CA TRP A 428 -46.06 5.84 -2.48
C TRP A 428 -44.54 5.63 -2.36
N LEU A 429 -43.96 4.83 -3.26
CA LEU A 429 -42.58 4.31 -3.26
C LEU A 429 -41.46 5.34 -3.56
N ALA A 430 -41.70 6.64 -3.33
CA ALA A 430 -40.83 7.67 -3.85
C ALA A 430 -39.64 7.99 -2.94
N ILE A 431 -38.44 7.67 -3.43
CA ILE A 431 -37.13 8.05 -2.86
C ILE A 431 -36.85 9.56 -3.11
N TYR A 432 -37.84 10.43 -2.89
CA TYR A 432 -37.70 11.86 -3.15
C TYR A 432 -37.08 12.62 -1.96
N PRO A 433 -36.24 13.63 -2.23
CA PRO A 433 -35.65 14.50 -1.22
C PRO A 433 -36.64 15.60 -0.81
N LEU A 434 -37.87 15.23 -0.44
CA LEU A 434 -38.89 16.15 0.06
C LEU A 434 -39.67 15.49 1.21
N ARG A 435 -39.98 16.26 2.25
CA ARG A 435 -40.88 15.88 3.35
C ARG A 435 -42.34 15.94 2.88
N GLU A 436 -43.25 15.16 3.46
CA GLU A 436 -44.67 15.16 3.04
C GLU A 436 -45.54 16.09 3.90
N GLY A 437 -46.35 16.93 3.25
CA GLY A 437 -47.15 17.99 3.91
C GLY A 437 -48.59 17.63 4.24
N GLY A 438 -48.94 16.35 4.25
CA GLY A 438 -50.32 15.89 4.34
C GLY A 438 -50.97 15.68 2.97
N LEU A 439 -52.21 15.20 3.02
CA LEU A 439 -53.00 14.80 1.84
C LEU A 439 -54.18 15.77 1.74
N PHE A 440 -54.46 16.23 0.53
CA PHE A 440 -55.63 17.05 0.29
C PHE A 440 -56.43 16.48 -0.88
N THR A 441 -57.66 16.05 -0.60
CA THR A 441 -58.71 15.93 -1.62
C THR A 441 -59.39 17.29 -1.75
N ALA A 442 -59.35 17.92 -2.94
CA ALA A 442 -59.91 19.28 -3.12
C ALA A 442 -61.46 19.28 -3.10
N ARG A 443 -62.01 19.31 -1.89
CA ARG A 443 -63.42 19.07 -1.55
C ARG A 443 -64.43 19.98 -2.26
N SER A 444 -64.15 21.28 -2.34
CA SER A 444 -65.14 22.31 -2.68
C SER A 444 -65.06 22.85 -4.10
N TRP A 445 -63.90 22.75 -4.76
CA TRP A 445 -63.62 23.45 -6.02
C TRP A 445 -63.60 22.54 -7.26
N LEU A 446 -63.28 21.25 -7.11
CA LEU A 446 -63.37 20.31 -8.23
C LEU A 446 -64.82 20.03 -8.64
N GLY A 447 -65.75 20.07 -7.66
CA GLY A 447 -67.19 19.79 -7.81
C GLY A 447 -67.48 18.35 -8.26
N ASN A 448 -68.31 17.59 -7.53
CA ASN A 448 -68.75 16.22 -7.86
C ASN A 448 -67.72 15.35 -8.62
N LEU A 449 -66.91 14.56 -7.91
CA LEU A 449 -65.93 13.63 -8.52
C LEU A 449 -66.56 12.52 -9.41
N LYS A 450 -67.90 12.43 -9.38
CA LYS A 450 -68.72 11.72 -10.36
C LYS A 450 -69.31 12.73 -11.35
N LYS A 451 -68.93 12.65 -12.63
CA LYS A 451 -69.45 13.55 -13.68
C LYS A 451 -69.91 12.81 -14.93
N ASP A 452 -70.80 13.47 -15.65
CA ASP A 452 -70.99 13.26 -17.07
C ASP A 452 -70.09 14.24 -17.82
N ILE A 453 -69.43 13.75 -18.87
CA ILE A 453 -68.56 14.57 -19.70
C ILE A 453 -69.19 14.67 -21.10
N MET A 454 -69.34 15.89 -21.62
CA MET A 454 -69.83 16.13 -22.98
C MET A 454 -68.65 16.31 -23.93
N VAL A 455 -68.55 15.46 -24.95
CA VAL A 455 -67.58 15.61 -26.06
C VAL A 455 -68.31 15.41 -27.37
N ASP A 456 -68.22 16.41 -28.25
CA ASP A 456 -68.78 16.39 -29.61
C ASP A 456 -70.28 15.99 -29.65
N GLY A 457 -71.05 16.48 -28.66
CA GLY A 457 -72.47 16.16 -28.49
C GLY A 457 -72.78 14.85 -27.75
N ILE A 458 -71.78 13.98 -27.54
CA ILE A 458 -71.93 12.69 -26.86
C ILE A 458 -71.80 12.85 -25.34
N ARG A 459 -72.75 12.29 -24.58
CA ARG A 459 -72.73 12.25 -23.11
C ARG A 459 -72.00 11.01 -22.61
N VAL A 460 -70.85 11.22 -21.97
CA VAL A 460 -69.99 10.17 -21.43
C VAL A 460 -70.24 10.02 -19.94
N ASN A 461 -71.08 9.05 -19.56
CA ASN A 461 -71.55 8.82 -18.18
C ASN A 461 -71.15 7.45 -17.60
N SER A 462 -70.40 6.65 -18.36
CA SER A 462 -69.97 5.29 -18.00
C SER A 462 -68.68 4.91 -18.74
N LEU A 463 -67.98 3.88 -18.24
CA LEU A 463 -66.80 3.35 -18.90
C LEU A 463 -67.11 2.77 -20.29
N ALA A 464 -68.29 2.16 -20.47
CA ALA A 464 -68.76 1.68 -21.77
C ALA A 464 -68.94 2.84 -22.77
N ALA A 465 -69.60 3.93 -22.35
CA ALA A 465 -69.74 5.14 -23.17
C ALA A 465 -68.38 5.75 -23.54
N TYR A 466 -67.40 5.74 -22.62
CA TYR A 466 -66.04 6.21 -22.90
C TYR A 466 -65.29 5.30 -23.88
N ASN A 467 -65.41 3.98 -23.75
CA ASN A 467 -64.75 3.02 -24.64
C ASN A 467 -65.33 3.02 -26.06
N ALA A 468 -66.60 3.42 -26.23
CA ALA A 468 -67.25 3.60 -27.53
C ALA A 468 -66.78 4.86 -28.30
N LEU A 469 -66.02 5.76 -27.67
CA LEU A 469 -65.51 6.98 -28.29
C LEU A 469 -64.30 6.71 -29.21
N THR A 470 -64.20 7.52 -30.27
CA THR A 470 -62.99 7.57 -31.11
C THR A 470 -61.76 8.00 -30.29
N PRO A 471 -60.52 7.68 -30.73
CA PRO A 471 -59.30 8.09 -30.03
C PRO A 471 -59.21 9.60 -29.75
N ASN A 472 -59.64 10.44 -30.70
CA ASN A 472 -59.66 11.90 -30.55
C ASN A 472 -60.68 12.35 -29.49
N GLN A 473 -61.87 11.75 -29.46
CA GLN A 473 -62.87 12.03 -28.43
C GLN A 473 -62.40 11.60 -27.03
N ARG A 474 -61.76 10.42 -26.89
CA ARG A 474 -61.12 9.99 -25.63
C ARG A 474 -60.00 10.94 -25.18
N TYR A 475 -59.19 11.44 -26.12
CA TYR A 475 -58.22 12.50 -25.83
C TYR A 475 -58.89 13.79 -25.33
N ARG A 476 -59.98 14.24 -25.95
CA ARG A 476 -60.76 15.41 -25.47
C ARG A 476 -61.32 15.20 -24.07
N VAL A 477 -61.82 14.01 -23.73
CA VAL A 477 -62.26 13.66 -22.36
C VAL A 477 -61.09 13.79 -21.35
N ARG A 478 -59.94 13.13 -21.62
CA ARG A 478 -58.74 13.22 -20.77
C ARG A 478 -58.28 14.68 -20.60
N LEU A 479 -58.27 15.45 -21.68
CA LEU A 479 -57.87 16.86 -21.69
C LEU A 479 -58.80 17.74 -20.83
N GLN A 480 -60.12 17.51 -20.85
CA GLN A 480 -61.06 18.20 -19.96
C GLN A 480 -60.82 17.85 -18.48
N LEU A 481 -60.59 16.56 -18.17
CA LEU A 481 -60.31 16.09 -16.81
C LEU A 481 -59.00 16.69 -16.24
N TYR A 482 -57.94 16.69 -17.03
CA TYR A 482 -56.61 17.12 -16.60
C TYR A 482 -56.49 18.64 -16.50
N ARG A 483 -57.10 19.43 -17.41
CA ARG A 483 -57.02 20.90 -17.40
C ARG A 483 -57.55 21.53 -16.11
N ALA A 484 -58.75 21.15 -15.68
CA ALA A 484 -59.36 21.69 -14.45
C ALA A 484 -58.49 21.36 -13.21
N THR A 485 -57.97 20.14 -13.17
CA THR A 485 -57.13 19.65 -12.08
C THR A 485 -55.78 20.37 -12.02
N ALA A 486 -55.11 20.55 -13.17
CA ALA A 486 -53.83 21.25 -13.26
C ALA A 486 -53.96 22.73 -12.87
N ALA A 487 -55.03 23.41 -13.30
CA ALA A 487 -55.31 24.79 -12.91
C ALA A 487 -55.50 24.93 -11.39
N ILE A 488 -56.25 24.01 -10.77
CA ILE A 488 -56.44 23.98 -9.32
C ILE A 488 -55.11 23.70 -8.60
N ALA A 489 -54.30 22.75 -9.11
CA ALA A 489 -52.99 22.43 -8.56
C ALA A 489 -52.08 23.67 -8.49
N TRP A 490 -52.02 24.45 -9.57
CA TRP A 490 -51.31 25.72 -9.60
C TRP A 490 -51.90 26.77 -8.64
N MET A 491 -53.22 26.98 -8.65
CA MET A 491 -53.89 27.97 -7.79
C MET A 491 -53.71 27.72 -6.28
N THR A 492 -53.52 26.47 -5.87
CA THR A 492 -53.42 26.08 -4.46
C THR A 492 -52.02 25.59 -4.06
N LEU A 493 -51.05 25.73 -4.98
CA LEU A 493 -49.64 25.38 -4.78
C LEU A 493 -49.44 23.90 -4.37
N TYR A 494 -50.11 22.98 -5.07
CA TYR A 494 -49.80 21.55 -4.98
C TYR A 494 -48.59 21.22 -5.86
N ASP A 495 -47.60 20.56 -5.27
CA ASP A 495 -46.38 20.12 -5.96
C ASP A 495 -46.61 18.92 -6.89
N ARG A 496 -47.63 18.11 -6.59
CA ARG A 496 -47.99 16.91 -7.37
C ARG A 496 -49.48 16.71 -7.46
N ILE A 497 -49.88 16.03 -8.52
CA ILE A 497 -51.24 15.58 -8.78
C ILE A 497 -51.21 14.06 -8.96
N VAL A 498 -52.09 13.35 -8.27
CA VAL A 498 -52.30 11.90 -8.43
C VAL A 498 -53.74 11.68 -8.86
N PHE A 499 -53.93 11.15 -10.06
CA PHE A 499 -55.24 10.75 -10.56
C PHE A 499 -55.53 9.31 -10.15
N LEU A 500 -56.63 9.09 -9.43
CA LEU A 500 -57.16 7.76 -9.14
C LEU A 500 -58.33 7.51 -10.10
N VAL A 501 -58.02 6.90 -11.24
CA VAL A 501 -58.96 6.66 -12.36
C VAL A 501 -58.88 5.19 -12.82
N HIS A 502 -59.93 4.73 -13.49
CA HIS A 502 -59.93 3.40 -14.11
C HIS A 502 -58.81 3.30 -15.17
N PRO A 503 -58.03 2.20 -15.25
CA PRO A 503 -56.87 2.11 -16.14
C PRO A 503 -57.16 2.42 -17.62
N SER A 504 -58.34 2.04 -18.14
CA SER A 504 -58.72 2.36 -19.53
C SER A 504 -58.95 3.85 -19.81
N ILE A 505 -59.06 4.70 -18.78
CA ILE A 505 -59.21 6.16 -18.89
C ILE A 505 -57.86 6.85 -19.03
N LEU A 506 -56.76 6.20 -18.61
CA LEU A 506 -55.39 6.68 -18.82
C LEU A 506 -55.02 6.66 -20.32
#